data_AF-A0A1D9QH86-F1
#
_entry.id   AF-A0A1D9QH86-F1
#
_cell.length_a   1.000
_cell.length_b   1.000
_cell.length_c   1.000
_cell.angle_alpha   90.00
_cell.angle_beta   90.00
_cell.angle_gamma   90.00
#
_symmetry.space_group_name_H-M   'P 1'
#
loop_
_entity.id
_entity.type
_entity.pdbx_description
1 polymer ?
#
loop_
_entity_poly.entity_id
_entity_poly.type
_entity_poly.pdbx_seq_one_letter_code
_entity_poly.pdbx_strand_id
1 'polypeptide(L)'
;MRRMRTSTTIFQSTLKSQFQPTKSLSISLPHPSSKRFSSSQSNSHTSPTYASPTLPTNPINGPASTLPAPLDLPIREPNQPFFFKYAFTLGKAYAKFYKTGVKNIYYNFLASRTIQTAIDEKYKSSLSSAVKGALLSRSDFQLLMRNRHDVKRVPIFALVFLLCGEFTPLVVIAISNVVPWTCRIPKQIDADRRKLEERRAISFRNLTMKTPPAGTVAQNLQRMQLLHISWSLGLSSSMWDYIGGRLPGLPSAILRRKVAKRVKYLELDDMLIKSGGGVKQMYEEELRMACVERGIDVMGRDVHMLRMHLNAWLRSREKAGVETLLLTRPAAWPSMPKML
;
A
#
# COMPACT_ATOMS: atom_id res chain seq x y z
N MET A 1 0.30 41.94 4.54
CA MET A 1 1.15 40.87 5.10
C MET A 1 0.62 40.42 6.46
N ARG A 2 -0.05 39.27 6.58
CA ARG A 2 -0.32 38.61 7.88
C ARG A 2 -0.39 37.09 7.64
N ARG A 3 0.54 36.36 8.25
CA ARG A 3 0.79 34.94 8.05
C ARG A 3 0.09 34.18 9.18
N MET A 4 -1.05 33.54 8.91
CA MET A 4 -1.67 32.63 9.89
C MET A 4 -0.90 31.31 9.90
N ARG A 5 -0.23 31.02 11.02
CA ARG A 5 0.30 29.70 11.38
C ARG A 5 -0.83 28.90 12.02
N THR A 6 -1.21 27.78 11.42
CA THR A 6 -2.04 26.77 12.08
C THR A 6 -1.12 25.73 12.71
N SER A 7 -0.96 25.82 14.03
CA SER A 7 -0.43 24.75 14.87
C SER A 7 -1.52 23.72 15.12
N THR A 8 -1.22 22.44 14.96
CA THR A 8 -2.12 21.35 15.38
C THR A 8 -1.34 20.47 16.35
N THR A 9 -1.48 20.79 17.63
CA THR A 9 -0.99 20.00 18.76
C THR A 9 -2.20 19.26 19.32
N ILE A 10 -2.30 17.95 19.13
CA ILE A 10 -3.34 17.13 19.79
C ILE A 10 -2.72 15.80 20.24
N PHE A 11 -2.92 15.50 21.53
CA PHE A 11 -2.56 14.31 22.31
C PHE A 11 -1.12 14.20 22.85
N GLN A 12 -0.87 14.90 23.97
CA GLN A 12 0.00 14.41 25.03
C GLN A 12 -0.86 13.71 26.08
N SER A 13 -0.67 12.40 26.26
CA SER A 13 -1.11 11.69 27.46
C SER A 13 0.12 11.05 28.10
N THR A 14 0.57 11.65 29.19
CA THR A 14 1.74 11.24 29.96
C THR A 14 1.30 10.19 30.97
N LEU A 15 1.52 8.90 30.68
CA LEU A 15 1.52 7.85 31.70
C LEU A 15 2.96 7.39 31.88
N LYS A 16 3.59 7.88 32.95
CA LYS A 16 4.85 7.38 33.47
C LYS A 16 4.59 6.00 34.06
N SER A 17 5.17 4.95 33.49
CA SER A 17 5.31 3.65 34.16
C SER A 17 6.71 3.59 34.74
N GLN A 18 6.81 3.74 36.06
CA GLN A 18 7.99 3.38 36.84
C GLN A 18 7.93 1.88 37.11
N PHE A 19 8.82 1.10 36.50
CA PHE A 19 9.20 -0.21 37.04
C PHE A 19 10.70 -0.43 36.80
N GLN A 20 11.45 -0.52 37.91
CA GLN A 20 12.85 -0.89 37.95
C GLN A 20 13.01 -2.41 37.88
N PRO A 21 14.18 -2.92 37.41
CA PRO A 21 14.45 -4.34 37.27
C PRO A 21 14.94 -4.94 38.59
N THR A 22 14.34 -6.06 39.02
CA THR A 22 14.91 -6.91 40.08
C THR A 22 15.85 -7.95 39.46
N LYS A 23 17.01 -8.09 40.10
CA LYS A 23 18.10 -8.99 39.73
C LYS A 23 17.82 -10.43 40.20
N SER A 24 18.32 -11.36 39.39
CA SER A 24 18.88 -12.69 39.70
C SER A 24 18.10 -13.67 40.59
N LEU A 25 17.97 -14.91 40.11
CA LEU A 25 18.60 -16.06 40.76
C LEU A 25 18.75 -17.22 39.75
N SER A 26 20.00 -17.64 39.60
CA SER A 26 20.48 -18.80 38.85
C SER A 26 20.22 -20.08 39.64
N ILE A 27 19.55 -21.06 39.03
CA ILE A 27 19.58 -22.45 39.48
C ILE A 27 19.82 -23.33 38.26
N SER A 28 20.86 -24.14 38.38
CA SER A 28 21.42 -25.05 37.38
C SER A 28 20.99 -26.50 37.59
N LEU A 29 21.07 -27.26 36.48
CA LEU A 29 21.17 -28.74 36.31
C LEU A 29 19.85 -29.54 36.14
N PRO A 30 19.88 -30.73 35.49
CA PRO A 30 20.74 -31.18 34.38
C PRO A 30 19.95 -31.80 33.20
N HIS A 31 20.65 -31.92 32.07
CA HIS A 31 20.29 -32.65 30.85
C HIS A 31 20.04 -34.16 31.11
N PRO A 32 19.20 -34.79 30.29
CA PRO A 32 19.68 -36.01 29.64
C PRO A 32 19.50 -35.98 28.12
N SER A 33 20.60 -36.31 27.47
CA SER A 33 20.75 -36.62 26.05
C SER A 33 19.94 -37.85 25.65
N SER A 34 19.26 -37.79 24.51
CA SER A 34 18.92 -38.98 23.73
C SER A 34 19.09 -38.68 22.25
N LYS A 35 20.16 -39.25 21.68
CA LYS A 35 20.40 -39.35 20.25
C LYS A 35 19.48 -40.43 19.68
N ARG A 36 18.72 -40.12 18.63
CA ARG A 36 18.18 -41.12 17.71
C ARG A 36 18.32 -40.62 16.28
N PHE A 37 19.16 -41.32 15.52
CA PHE A 37 19.18 -41.29 14.06
C PHE A 37 18.01 -42.11 13.54
N SER A 38 17.26 -41.62 12.54
CA SER A 38 16.65 -42.45 11.50
C SER A 38 16.24 -41.62 10.28
N SER A 39 16.74 -42.13 9.16
CA SER A 39 16.43 -41.99 7.74
C SER A 39 15.16 -41.24 7.27
N SER A 40 15.41 -40.38 6.30
CA SER A 40 14.65 -39.99 5.11
C SER A 40 13.44 -40.84 4.67
N GLN A 41 12.32 -40.17 4.43
CA GLN A 41 11.51 -40.36 3.21
C GLN A 41 10.81 -39.04 2.83
N SER A 42 10.93 -38.73 1.54
CA SER A 42 10.43 -37.56 0.83
C SER A 42 8.92 -37.64 0.58
N ASN A 43 8.20 -36.55 0.84
CA ASN A 43 7.03 -36.18 0.05
C ASN A 43 6.80 -34.66 0.13
N SER A 44 7.01 -34.01 -1.01
CA SER A 44 6.89 -32.57 -1.21
C SER A 44 5.45 -32.15 -1.51
N HIS A 45 4.74 -31.66 -0.51
CA HIS A 45 3.58 -30.77 -0.69
C HIS A 45 3.78 -29.54 0.20
N THR A 46 4.39 -28.50 -0.36
CA THR A 46 4.72 -27.27 0.37
C THR A 46 3.47 -26.40 0.51
N SER A 47 2.76 -26.58 1.62
CA SER A 47 1.91 -25.53 2.19
C SER A 47 2.80 -24.56 3.00
N PRO A 48 2.57 -23.24 2.98
CA PRO A 48 3.35 -22.32 3.81
C PRO A 48 2.87 -22.42 5.26
N THR A 49 3.57 -23.24 6.05
CA THR A 49 3.46 -23.25 7.51
C THR A 49 4.09 -21.98 8.06
N TYR A 50 3.27 -21.05 8.54
CA TYR A 50 3.74 -19.90 9.32
C TYR A 50 3.99 -20.33 10.77
N ALA A 51 5.21 -20.76 11.05
CA ALA A 51 5.80 -20.66 12.38
C ALA A 51 6.46 -19.29 12.50
N SER A 52 6.21 -18.56 13.59
CA SER A 52 7.05 -17.41 13.96
C SER A 52 8.42 -17.93 14.37
N PRO A 53 9.46 -17.57 13.61
CA PRO A 53 10.56 -16.80 14.18
C PRO A 53 10.84 -15.58 13.29
N THR A 54 11.25 -14.50 13.93
CA THR A 54 11.64 -13.19 13.38
C THR A 54 12.18 -13.27 11.94
N LEU A 55 11.30 -13.11 10.94
CA LEU A 55 11.73 -12.97 9.55
C LEU A 55 12.65 -11.74 9.48
N PRO A 56 13.84 -11.83 8.86
CA PRO A 56 14.67 -10.66 8.64
C PRO A 56 13.83 -9.62 7.89
N THR A 57 13.68 -8.44 8.50
CA THR A 57 12.91 -7.32 7.95
C THR A 57 13.51 -6.99 6.58
N ASN A 58 12.85 -7.45 5.52
CA ASN A 58 13.33 -7.19 4.18
C ASN A 58 13.18 -5.68 3.91
N PRO A 59 14.28 -4.93 3.70
CA PRO A 59 14.24 -3.47 3.63
C PRO A 59 13.47 -2.95 2.43
N ILE A 60 13.20 -3.80 1.41
CA ILE A 60 12.48 -3.41 0.20
C ILE A 60 10.96 -3.63 0.29
N ASN A 61 10.50 -4.66 0.99
CA ASN A 61 9.11 -5.07 0.97
C ASN A 61 8.36 -4.48 2.17
N GLY A 62 7.20 -3.84 1.93
CA GLY A 62 6.33 -3.40 3.02
C GLY A 62 5.94 -4.58 3.94
N PRO A 63 5.68 -4.33 5.23
CA PRO A 63 5.26 -5.40 6.13
C PRO A 63 3.99 -6.10 5.64
N ALA A 64 3.97 -7.43 5.66
CA ALA A 64 2.81 -8.21 5.20
C ALA A 64 1.53 -7.88 5.97
N SER A 65 1.64 -7.42 7.22
CA SER A 65 0.52 -6.91 8.03
C SER A 65 -0.17 -5.69 7.42
N THR A 66 0.46 -4.96 6.49
CA THR A 66 -0.15 -3.83 5.77
C THR A 66 -0.97 -4.27 4.55
N LEU A 67 -0.88 -5.55 4.18
CA LEU A 67 -1.66 -6.16 3.10
C LEU A 67 -2.92 -6.80 3.68
N PRO A 68 -3.96 -7.04 2.85
CA PRO A 68 -5.08 -7.85 3.27
C PRO A 68 -4.64 -9.26 3.68
N ALA A 69 -5.25 -9.78 4.74
CA ALA A 69 -4.99 -11.14 5.18
C ALA A 69 -5.44 -12.16 4.10
N PRO A 70 -4.83 -13.35 4.02
CA PRO A 70 -5.34 -14.41 3.16
C PRO A 70 -6.81 -14.71 3.48
N LEU A 71 -7.64 -14.77 2.44
CA LEU A 71 -9.05 -15.09 2.54
C LEU A 71 -9.27 -16.50 1.98
N ASP A 72 -9.17 -17.49 2.86
CA ASP A 72 -9.40 -18.90 2.52
C ASP A 72 -10.89 -19.20 2.58
N LEU A 73 -11.53 -19.24 1.41
CA LEU A 73 -12.96 -19.56 1.29
C LEU A 73 -13.16 -21.07 1.18
N PRO A 74 -14.13 -21.65 1.91
CA PRO A 74 -14.46 -23.07 1.75
C PRO A 74 -14.98 -23.33 0.33
N ILE A 75 -14.57 -24.46 -0.26
CA ILE A 75 -15.15 -24.95 -1.51
C ILE A 75 -16.45 -25.67 -1.17
N ARG A 76 -17.53 -25.36 -1.90
CA ARG A 76 -18.82 -26.03 -1.72
C ARG A 76 -18.80 -27.36 -2.46
N GLU A 77 -19.06 -28.46 -1.76
CA GLU A 77 -19.22 -29.76 -2.41
C GLU A 77 -20.48 -29.76 -3.32
N PRO A 78 -20.47 -30.49 -4.45
CA PRO A 78 -21.56 -30.45 -5.44
C PRO A 78 -22.97 -30.65 -4.84
N ASN A 79 -23.10 -31.54 -3.85
CA ASN A 79 -24.36 -31.92 -3.23
C ASN A 79 -24.58 -31.33 -1.82
N GLN A 80 -23.72 -30.42 -1.36
CA GLN A 80 -23.85 -29.84 -0.03
C GLN A 80 -24.94 -28.75 -0.01
N PRO A 81 -25.92 -28.82 0.91
CA PRO A 81 -26.89 -27.74 1.08
C PRO A 81 -26.19 -26.45 1.51
N PHE A 82 -26.62 -25.32 0.97
CA PHE A 82 -26.02 -24.01 1.24
C PHE A 82 -26.16 -23.60 2.72
N PHE A 83 -27.34 -23.85 3.28
CA PHE A 83 -27.69 -23.37 4.61
C PHE A 83 -27.08 -24.21 5.74
N PHE A 84 -26.98 -23.59 6.91
CA PHE A 84 -26.39 -24.09 8.17
C PHE A 84 -24.89 -24.37 8.12
N LYS A 85 -24.41 -25.43 7.46
CA LYS A 85 -23.00 -25.84 7.55
C LYS A 85 -22.08 -25.01 6.67
N TYR A 86 -22.41 -24.88 5.38
CA TYR A 86 -21.58 -24.14 4.43
C TYR A 86 -21.62 -22.64 4.75
N ALA A 87 -22.82 -22.06 4.91
CA ALA A 87 -23.00 -20.65 5.28
C ALA A 87 -22.26 -20.26 6.58
N PHE A 88 -22.31 -21.08 7.63
CA PHE A 88 -21.58 -20.82 8.87
C PHE A 88 -20.06 -20.86 8.68
N THR A 89 -19.56 -21.85 7.94
CA THR A 89 -18.12 -21.98 7.64
C THR A 89 -17.62 -20.80 6.81
N LEU A 90 -18.41 -20.39 5.81
CA LEU A 90 -18.15 -19.22 4.98
C LEU A 90 -18.14 -17.94 5.83
N GLY A 91 -19.15 -17.75 6.68
CA GLY A 91 -19.24 -16.62 7.60
C GLY A 91 -18.04 -16.55 8.56
N LYS A 92 -17.62 -17.69 9.13
CA LYS A 92 -16.44 -17.79 9.99
C LYS A 92 -15.15 -17.39 9.26
N ALA A 93 -15.00 -17.78 7.99
CA ALA A 93 -13.85 -17.39 7.17
C ALA A 93 -13.77 -15.86 7.00
N TYR A 94 -14.89 -15.21 6.63
CA TYR A 94 -14.95 -13.74 6.52
C TYR A 94 -14.73 -13.05 7.87
N ALA A 95 -15.33 -13.55 8.95
CA ALA A 95 -15.15 -12.99 10.30
C ALA A 95 -13.68 -13.05 10.74
N LYS A 96 -12.99 -14.18 10.48
CA LYS A 96 -11.55 -14.33 10.74
C LYS A 96 -10.73 -13.34 9.91
N PHE A 97 -11.04 -13.19 8.62
CA PHE A 97 -10.37 -12.25 7.72
C PHE A 97 -10.49 -10.81 8.24
N TYR A 98 -11.71 -10.31 8.49
CA TYR A 98 -11.90 -8.93 8.98
C TYR A 98 -11.30 -8.71 10.37
N LYS A 99 -11.44 -9.68 11.29
CA LYS A 99 -10.81 -9.61 12.62
C LYS A 99 -9.29 -9.49 12.50
N THR A 100 -8.67 -10.23 11.59
CA THR A 100 -7.22 -10.16 11.33
C THR A 100 -6.84 -8.82 10.72
N GLY A 101 -7.60 -8.34 9.72
CA GLY A 101 -7.39 -7.04 9.10
C GLY A 101 -7.43 -5.88 10.10
N VAL A 102 -8.44 -5.85 10.99
CA VAL A 102 -8.57 -4.81 12.03
C VAL A 102 -7.43 -4.91 13.05
N LYS A 103 -7.06 -6.11 13.50
CA LYS A 103 -5.91 -6.30 14.40
C LYS A 103 -4.62 -5.78 13.76
N ASN A 104 -4.41 -6.06 12.48
CA ASN A 104 -3.25 -5.58 11.74
C ASN A 104 -3.18 -4.05 11.71
N ILE A 105 -4.30 -3.33 11.54
CA ILE A 105 -4.31 -1.85 11.60
C ILE A 105 -3.81 -1.37 12.96
N TYR A 106 -4.26 -1.99 14.06
CA TYR A 106 -3.82 -1.62 15.40
C TYR A 106 -2.31 -1.83 15.60
N TYR A 107 -1.78 -3.00 15.23
CA TYR A 107 -0.35 -3.27 15.36
C TYR A 107 0.51 -2.40 14.43
N ASN A 108 0.05 -2.16 13.20
CA ASN A 108 0.71 -1.24 12.26
C ASN A 108 0.71 0.20 12.81
N PHE A 109 -0.36 0.61 13.49
CA PHE A 109 -0.42 1.92 14.14
C PHE A 109 0.64 2.05 15.24
N LEU A 110 0.76 1.05 16.12
CA LEU A 110 1.79 1.02 17.14
C LEU A 110 3.20 1.04 16.54
N ALA A 111 3.47 0.19 15.55
CA ALA A 111 4.76 0.13 14.87
C ALA A 111 5.08 1.43 14.11
N SER A 112 4.08 2.09 13.53
CA SER A 112 4.27 3.37 12.83
C SER A 112 4.64 4.51 13.78
N ARG A 113 4.20 4.46 15.05
CA ARG A 113 4.48 5.50 16.03
C ARG A 113 5.96 5.55 16.39
N THR A 114 6.61 4.41 16.58
CA THR A 114 8.04 4.37 16.92
C THR A 114 8.88 5.00 15.81
N ILE A 115 8.57 4.68 14.55
CA ILE A 115 9.22 5.27 13.38
C ILE A 115 8.92 6.77 13.28
N GLN A 116 7.67 7.19 13.51
CA GLN A 116 7.28 8.59 13.47
C GLN A 116 8.03 9.41 14.54
N THR A 117 8.16 8.91 15.76
CA THR A 117 8.94 9.54 16.83
C THR A 117 10.39 9.75 16.42
N ALA A 118 11.04 8.75 15.84
CA ALA A 118 12.41 8.88 15.36
C ALA A 118 12.57 9.95 14.25
N ILE A 119 11.58 10.07 13.35
CA ILE A 119 11.56 11.12 12.32
C ILE A 119 11.35 12.50 12.95
N ASP A 120 10.49 12.59 13.95
CA ASP A 120 10.18 13.86 14.63
C ASP A 120 11.40 14.39 15.37
N GLU A 121 12.10 13.53 16.13
CA GLU A 121 13.29 13.88 16.90
C GLU A 121 14.48 14.24 15.99
N LYS A 122 14.80 13.40 15.01
CA LYS A 122 16.02 13.56 14.20
C LYS A 122 15.85 14.50 13.00
N TYR A 123 14.64 14.61 12.46
CA TYR A 123 14.38 15.30 11.19
C TYR A 123 13.21 16.29 11.25
N LYS A 124 12.71 16.66 12.43
CA LYS A 124 11.64 17.66 12.62
C LYS A 124 10.39 17.31 11.79
N SER A 125 10.00 16.04 11.80
CA SER A 125 8.86 15.50 11.04
C SER A 125 9.03 15.52 9.51
N SER A 126 10.23 15.83 9.00
CA SER A 126 10.50 15.85 7.56
C SER A 126 10.78 14.44 7.03
N LEU A 127 9.75 13.82 6.45
CA LEU A 127 9.87 12.49 5.82
C LEU A 127 10.93 12.46 4.70
N SER A 128 11.06 13.54 3.92
CA SER A 128 12.06 13.60 2.85
C SER A 128 13.48 13.63 3.40
N SER A 129 13.71 14.33 4.52
CA SER A 129 15.01 14.37 5.17
C SER A 129 15.36 13.04 5.81
N ALA A 130 14.39 12.34 6.39
CA ALA A 130 14.58 11.01 6.96
C ALA A 130 14.97 9.96 5.90
N VAL A 131 14.33 9.98 4.72
CA VAL A 131 14.69 9.13 3.58
C VAL A 131 16.09 9.48 3.06
N LYS A 132 16.38 10.77 2.83
CA LYS A 132 17.71 11.22 2.35
C LYS A 132 18.82 10.93 3.34
N GLY A 133 18.52 10.97 4.63
CA GLY A 133 19.44 10.64 5.72
C GLY A 133 19.54 9.14 6.02
N ALA A 134 18.99 8.28 5.16
CA ALA A 134 19.01 6.82 5.28
C ALA A 134 18.47 6.29 6.63
N LEU A 135 17.60 7.04 7.30
CA LEU A 135 16.94 6.57 8.53
C LEU A 135 15.87 5.51 8.23
N LEU A 136 15.23 5.62 7.06
CA LEU A 136 14.11 4.78 6.68
C LEU A 136 14.50 3.80 5.58
N SER A 137 14.13 2.53 5.77
CA SER A 137 14.05 1.57 4.69
C SER A 137 12.77 1.79 3.86
N ARG A 138 12.64 1.11 2.71
CA ARG A 138 11.37 1.11 1.96
C ARG A 138 10.26 0.47 2.79
N SER A 139 10.55 -0.59 3.54
CA SER A 139 9.55 -1.25 4.38
C SER A 139 8.95 -0.29 5.41
N ASP A 140 9.78 0.53 6.06
CA ASP A 140 9.34 1.54 7.04
C ASP A 140 8.49 2.62 6.38
N PHE A 141 8.94 3.12 5.24
CA PHE A 141 8.21 4.12 4.47
C PHE A 141 6.82 3.61 4.04
N GLN A 142 6.75 2.37 3.55
CA GLN A 142 5.49 1.74 3.15
C GLN A 142 4.57 1.51 4.36
N LEU A 143 5.11 1.08 5.51
CA LEU A 143 4.34 0.97 6.76
C LEU A 143 3.70 2.30 7.15
N LEU A 144 4.46 3.39 7.17
CA LEU A 144 3.95 4.72 7.51
C LEU A 144 2.83 5.16 6.55
N MET A 145 3.06 5.00 5.25
CA MET A 145 2.15 5.49 4.21
C MET A 145 0.84 4.70 4.17
N ARG A 146 0.91 3.37 4.32
CA ARG A 146 -0.26 2.47 4.36
C ARG A 146 -1.02 2.61 5.67
N ASN A 147 -0.34 2.63 6.81
CA ASN A 147 -0.99 2.83 8.10
C ASN A 147 -1.76 4.17 8.15
N ARG A 148 -1.18 5.26 7.64
CA ARG A 148 -1.88 6.55 7.55
C ARG A 148 -3.13 6.49 6.67
N HIS A 149 -3.14 5.64 5.64
CA HIS A 149 -4.31 5.42 4.79
C HIS A 149 -5.43 4.71 5.57
N ASP A 150 -5.07 3.66 6.30
CA ASP A 150 -6.01 2.80 7.03
C ASP A 150 -6.61 3.50 8.23
N VAL A 151 -5.79 4.12 9.08
CA VAL A 151 -6.23 4.83 10.29
C VAL A 151 -7.24 5.94 9.96
N LYS A 152 -7.09 6.60 8.81
CA LYS A 152 -8.05 7.63 8.36
C LYS A 152 -9.40 7.06 7.95
N ARG A 153 -9.47 5.78 7.62
CA ARG A 153 -10.69 5.10 7.17
C ARG A 153 -11.38 4.33 8.27
N VAL A 154 -10.67 3.96 9.34
CA VAL A 154 -11.24 3.26 10.50
C VAL A 154 -12.51 3.93 11.03
N PRO A 155 -12.61 5.26 11.21
CA PRO A 155 -13.85 5.87 11.73
C PRO A 155 -15.06 5.66 10.81
N ILE A 156 -14.86 5.83 9.49
CA ILE A 156 -15.94 5.67 8.51
C ILE A 156 -16.31 4.18 8.38
N PHE A 157 -15.31 3.31 8.38
CA PHE A 157 -15.51 1.86 8.35
C PHE A 157 -16.28 1.36 9.59
N ALA A 158 -15.93 1.86 10.77
CA ALA A 158 -16.64 1.55 12.01
C ALA A 158 -18.08 2.07 12.00
N LEU A 159 -18.31 3.26 11.46
CA LEU A 159 -19.66 3.82 11.30
C LEU A 159 -20.52 2.95 10.36
N VAL A 160 -19.97 2.52 9.21
CA VAL A 160 -20.66 1.61 8.30
C VAL A 160 -20.98 0.28 9.00
N PHE A 161 -20.02 -0.28 9.74
CA PHE A 161 -20.24 -1.51 10.50
C PHE A 161 -21.35 -1.35 11.56
N LEU A 162 -21.39 -0.22 12.26
CA LEU A 162 -22.41 0.06 13.28
C LEU A 162 -23.81 0.22 12.67
N LEU A 163 -23.93 0.93 11.54
CA LEU A 163 -25.22 1.19 10.89
C LEU A 163 -25.75 -0.04 10.15
N CYS A 164 -24.87 -0.79 9.49
CA CYS A 164 -25.26 -1.93 8.67
C CYS A 164 -25.31 -3.24 9.46
N GLY A 165 -24.69 -3.31 10.64
CA GLY A 165 -24.69 -4.48 11.51
C GLY A 165 -24.32 -5.76 10.75
N GLU A 166 -25.26 -6.70 10.70
CA GLU A 166 -25.12 -7.98 9.99
C GLU A 166 -25.06 -7.84 8.46
N PHE A 167 -25.62 -6.77 7.87
CA PHE A 167 -25.55 -6.50 6.43
C PHE A 167 -24.23 -5.87 5.97
N THR A 168 -23.29 -5.62 6.89
CA THR A 168 -21.99 -5.00 6.58
C THR A 168 -21.20 -5.72 5.47
N PRO A 169 -21.16 -7.08 5.38
CA PRO A 169 -20.47 -7.76 4.29
C PRO A 169 -20.99 -7.37 2.89
N LEU A 170 -22.29 -7.09 2.74
CA LEU A 170 -22.87 -6.65 1.46
C LEU A 170 -22.46 -5.22 1.11
N VAL A 171 -22.48 -4.32 2.11
CA VAL A 171 -22.12 -2.91 1.92
C VAL A 171 -20.62 -2.74 1.64
N VAL A 172 -19.79 -3.52 2.31
CA VAL A 172 -18.34 -3.52 2.12
C VAL A 172 -17.97 -4.00 0.72
N ILE A 173 -18.71 -4.96 0.13
CA ILE A 173 -18.52 -5.38 -1.26
C ILE A 173 -18.80 -4.22 -2.23
N ALA A 174 -19.84 -3.42 -1.97
CA ALA A 174 -20.24 -2.32 -2.85
C ALA A 174 -19.31 -1.09 -2.79
N ILE A 175 -18.63 -0.84 -1.65
CA ILE A 175 -17.92 0.43 -1.40
C ILE A 175 -16.45 0.21 -0.98
N SER A 176 -15.57 -0.11 -1.94
CA SER A 176 -14.13 -0.32 -1.69
C SER A 176 -13.38 0.90 -1.12
N ASN A 177 -13.92 2.11 -1.30
CA ASN A 177 -13.29 3.36 -0.86
C ASN A 177 -13.27 3.57 0.65
N VAL A 178 -14.23 2.99 1.37
CA VAL A 178 -14.38 3.10 2.83
C VAL A 178 -13.53 2.05 3.56
N VAL A 179 -13.23 0.95 2.89
CA VAL A 179 -12.57 -0.22 3.47
C VAL A 179 -11.06 0.03 3.61
N PRO A 180 -10.48 -0.13 4.82
CA PRO A 180 -9.02 -0.15 5.00
C PRO A 180 -8.35 -1.20 4.11
N TRP A 181 -7.11 -0.97 3.70
CA TRP A 181 -6.36 -1.88 2.83
C TRP A 181 -6.21 -3.28 3.42
N THR A 182 -5.98 -3.40 4.73
CA THR A 182 -5.90 -4.70 5.43
C THR A 182 -7.21 -5.50 5.42
N CYS A 183 -8.33 -4.86 5.09
CA CYS A 183 -9.67 -5.46 5.06
C CYS A 183 -10.24 -5.60 3.63
N ARG A 184 -9.45 -5.33 2.59
CA ARG A 184 -9.91 -5.43 1.20
C ARG A 184 -9.89 -6.87 0.69
N ILE A 185 -11.02 -7.33 0.17
CA ILE A 185 -11.14 -8.67 -0.41
C ILE A 185 -10.36 -8.73 -1.74
N PRO A 186 -9.69 -9.85 -2.08
CA PRO A 186 -8.91 -9.98 -3.32
C PRO A 186 -9.69 -9.56 -4.60
N LYS A 187 -10.94 -10.02 -4.73
CA LYS A 187 -11.81 -9.64 -5.86
C LYS A 187 -12.03 -8.12 -5.97
N GLN A 188 -12.05 -7.40 -4.84
CA GLN A 188 -12.18 -5.94 -4.85
C GLN A 188 -10.90 -5.26 -5.32
N ILE A 189 -9.73 -5.80 -4.97
CA ILE A 189 -8.44 -5.28 -5.42
C ILE A 189 -8.32 -5.42 -6.93
N ASP A 190 -8.68 -6.58 -7.48
CA ASP A 190 -8.66 -6.83 -8.92
C ASP A 190 -9.67 -5.95 -9.67
N ALA A 191 -10.88 -5.78 -9.13
CA ALA A 191 -11.88 -4.89 -9.70
C ALA A 191 -11.43 -3.42 -9.67
N ASP A 192 -10.87 -2.95 -8.55
CA ASP A 192 -10.30 -1.60 -8.42
C ASP A 192 -9.15 -1.37 -9.43
N ARG A 193 -8.26 -2.36 -9.59
CA ARG A 193 -7.14 -2.31 -10.56
C ARG A 193 -7.63 -2.23 -11.99
N ARG A 194 -8.55 -3.13 -12.39
CA ARG A 194 -9.15 -3.13 -13.74
C ARG A 194 -9.85 -1.80 -14.05
N LYS A 195 -10.65 -1.30 -13.11
CA LYS A 195 -11.34 -0.01 -13.25
C LYS A 195 -10.37 1.15 -13.38
N LEU A 196 -9.24 1.10 -12.67
CA LEU A 196 -8.20 2.13 -12.76
C LEU A 196 -7.47 2.09 -14.11
N GLU A 197 -7.15 0.91 -14.63
CA GLU A 197 -6.54 0.75 -15.96
C GLU A 197 -7.47 1.22 -17.08
N GLU A 198 -8.75 0.91 -17.01
CA GLU A 198 -9.75 1.40 -17.96
C GLU A 198 -9.81 2.94 -17.96
N ARG A 199 -9.88 3.56 -16.77
CA ARG A 199 -9.85 5.02 -16.63
C ARG A 199 -8.59 5.63 -17.19
N ARG A 200 -7.44 5.01 -16.94
CA ARG A 200 -6.16 5.41 -17.50
C ARG A 200 -6.17 5.32 -19.02
N ALA A 201 -6.68 4.22 -19.58
CA ALA A 201 -6.83 4.05 -21.03
C ALA A 201 -7.68 5.17 -21.65
N ILE A 202 -8.85 5.46 -21.08
CA ILE A 202 -9.72 6.55 -21.52
C ILE A 202 -8.99 7.91 -21.39
N SER A 203 -8.33 8.15 -20.27
CA SER A 203 -7.62 9.41 -20.02
C SER A 203 -6.48 9.66 -21.01
N PHE A 204 -5.75 8.62 -21.41
CA PHE A 204 -4.69 8.74 -22.42
C PHE A 204 -5.27 8.97 -23.82
N ARG A 205 -6.39 8.36 -24.18
CA ARG A 205 -7.06 8.63 -25.48
C ARG A 205 -7.50 10.09 -25.61
N ASN A 206 -7.90 10.70 -24.49
CA ASN A 206 -8.36 12.08 -24.43
C ASN A 206 -7.24 13.09 -24.15
N LEU A 207 -5.99 12.64 -23.94
CA LEU A 207 -4.86 13.52 -23.67
C LEU A 207 -4.30 14.08 -24.99
N THR A 208 -4.80 15.24 -25.40
CA THR A 208 -4.37 15.93 -26.64
C THR A 208 -3.23 16.91 -26.43
N MET A 209 -2.89 17.24 -25.18
CA MET A 209 -1.87 18.23 -24.85
C MET A 209 -0.46 17.68 -25.03
N LYS A 210 0.45 18.52 -25.54
CA LYS A 210 1.88 18.19 -25.60
C LYS A 210 2.42 17.90 -24.20
N THR A 211 3.33 16.94 -24.12
CA THR A 211 4.09 16.68 -22.90
C THR A 211 4.91 17.92 -22.55
N PRO A 212 4.92 18.32 -21.27
CA PRO A 212 5.67 19.49 -20.86
C PRO A 212 7.18 19.19 -20.98
N PRO A 213 8.04 20.23 -21.13
CA PRO A 213 9.48 20.06 -21.13
C PRO A 213 9.98 19.28 -19.91
N ALA A 214 11.09 18.57 -20.07
CA ALA A 214 11.72 17.85 -18.97
C ALA A 214 12.02 18.79 -17.80
N GLY A 215 11.71 18.34 -16.58
CA GLY A 215 11.89 19.14 -15.35
C GLY A 215 10.71 20.03 -14.97
N THR A 216 9.61 20.01 -15.72
CA THR A 216 8.39 20.74 -15.35
C THR A 216 7.78 20.17 -14.06
N VAL A 217 7.80 20.96 -13.00
CA VAL A 217 7.20 20.60 -11.70
C VAL A 217 5.68 20.61 -11.74
N ALA A 218 5.05 19.83 -10.85
CA ALA A 218 3.61 19.76 -10.69
C ALA A 218 2.89 21.12 -10.61
N GLN A 219 3.55 22.20 -10.18
CA GLN A 219 2.99 23.56 -10.09
C GLN A 219 2.81 24.26 -11.45
N ASN A 220 3.56 23.84 -12.46
CA ASN A 220 3.52 24.44 -13.80
C ASN A 220 2.69 23.59 -14.78
N LEU A 221 2.17 22.45 -14.32
CA LEU A 221 1.25 21.63 -15.11
C LEU A 221 -0.07 22.36 -15.37
N GLN A 222 -0.54 22.22 -16.60
CA GLN A 222 -1.85 22.71 -17.04
C GLN A 222 -2.96 21.84 -16.44
N ARG A 223 -4.19 22.37 -16.43
CA ARG A 223 -5.34 21.68 -15.81
C ARG A 223 -5.59 20.29 -16.42
N MET A 224 -5.54 20.14 -17.75
CA MET A 224 -5.77 18.86 -18.40
C MET A 224 -4.69 17.82 -18.06
N GLN A 225 -3.43 18.24 -17.92
CA GLN A 225 -2.34 17.36 -17.46
C GLN A 225 -2.57 16.92 -16.00
N LEU A 226 -2.99 17.84 -15.13
CA LEU A 226 -3.33 17.51 -13.74
C LEU A 226 -4.52 16.54 -13.64
N LEU A 227 -5.55 16.75 -14.45
CA LEU A 227 -6.72 15.87 -14.53
C LEU A 227 -6.31 14.49 -15.02
N HIS A 228 -5.50 14.43 -16.08
CA HIS A 228 -4.96 13.18 -16.60
C HIS A 228 -4.22 12.39 -15.52
N ILE A 229 -3.24 13.01 -14.84
CA ILE A 229 -2.50 12.34 -13.77
C ILE A 229 -3.43 11.90 -12.63
N SER A 230 -4.40 12.75 -12.26
CA SER A 230 -5.37 12.43 -11.21
C SER A 230 -6.23 11.22 -11.57
N TRP A 231 -6.71 11.14 -12.81
CA TRP A 231 -7.53 10.03 -13.31
C TRP A 231 -6.71 8.74 -13.49
N SER A 232 -5.57 8.83 -14.18
CA SER A 232 -4.67 7.70 -14.45
C SER A 232 -4.15 7.00 -13.19
N LEU A 233 -4.03 7.73 -12.09
CA LEU A 233 -3.58 7.23 -10.79
C LEU A 233 -4.69 7.08 -9.75
N GLY A 234 -5.95 7.40 -10.09
CA GLY A 234 -7.09 7.29 -9.19
C GLY A 234 -6.99 8.19 -7.95
N LEU A 235 -6.40 9.39 -8.10
CA LEU A 235 -6.19 10.30 -6.97
C LEU A 235 -7.52 10.91 -6.49
N SER A 236 -8.54 11.01 -7.33
CA SER A 236 -9.88 11.53 -7.02
C SER A 236 -10.96 10.46 -7.13
N SER A 237 -12.00 10.54 -6.30
CA SER A 237 -13.20 9.72 -6.49
C SER A 237 -13.95 10.19 -7.73
N SER A 238 -14.68 9.28 -8.40
CA SER A 238 -15.44 9.67 -9.59
C SER A 238 -16.71 10.44 -9.33
N MET A 239 -17.12 10.53 -8.08
CA MET A 239 -18.18 11.47 -7.71
C MET A 239 -17.78 12.91 -8.06
N TRP A 240 -16.49 13.26 -7.96
CA TRP A 240 -15.99 14.57 -8.39
C TRP A 240 -16.06 14.79 -9.89
N ASP A 241 -16.10 13.72 -10.68
CA ASP A 241 -16.24 13.82 -12.14
C ASP A 241 -17.67 14.24 -12.50
N TYR A 242 -18.66 13.85 -11.67
CA TYR A 242 -20.07 14.18 -11.84
C TYR A 242 -20.45 15.55 -11.23
N ILE A 243 -19.88 15.91 -10.08
CA ILE A 243 -20.21 17.16 -9.37
C ILE A 243 -19.62 18.42 -10.06
N GLY A 244 -18.61 18.27 -10.92
CA GLY A 244 -17.82 19.38 -11.46
C GLY A 244 -18.53 20.35 -12.44
N GLY A 245 -19.76 20.07 -12.86
CA GLY A 245 -20.48 20.92 -13.82
C GLY A 245 -19.68 21.11 -15.12
N ARG A 246 -19.40 22.37 -15.51
CA ARG A 246 -18.64 22.72 -16.74
C ARG A 246 -17.15 22.34 -16.70
N LEU A 247 -16.59 21.99 -15.53
CA LEU A 247 -15.19 21.62 -15.37
C LEU A 247 -15.12 20.25 -14.68
N PRO A 248 -14.88 19.15 -15.41
CA PRO A 248 -14.86 17.82 -14.81
C PRO A 248 -13.78 17.74 -13.73
N GLY A 249 -14.12 17.11 -12.60
CA GLY A 249 -13.19 16.80 -11.52
C GLY A 249 -12.95 17.92 -10.50
N LEU A 250 -11.91 17.75 -9.70
CA LEU A 250 -11.58 18.64 -8.58
C LEU A 250 -11.14 20.06 -9.04
N PRO A 251 -11.28 21.08 -8.17
CA PRO A 251 -10.64 22.39 -8.36
C PRO A 251 -9.13 22.28 -8.60
N SER A 252 -8.59 23.13 -9.47
CA SER A 252 -7.19 23.05 -9.92
C SER A 252 -6.17 23.11 -8.78
N ALA A 253 -6.42 23.92 -7.74
CA ALA A 253 -5.55 24.00 -6.57
C ALA A 253 -5.49 22.67 -5.78
N ILE A 254 -6.61 21.97 -5.67
CA ILE A 254 -6.70 20.67 -4.99
C ILE A 254 -6.02 19.59 -5.83
N LEU A 255 -6.29 19.56 -7.15
CA LEU A 255 -5.61 18.66 -8.09
C LEU A 255 -4.09 18.82 -7.99
N ARG A 256 -3.59 20.05 -8.11
CA ARG A 256 -2.17 20.37 -8.03
C ARG A 256 -1.55 19.88 -6.72
N ARG A 257 -2.22 20.11 -5.58
CA ARG A 257 -1.77 19.61 -4.27
C ARG A 257 -1.71 18.09 -4.21
N LYS A 258 -2.71 17.38 -4.75
CA LYS A 258 -2.76 15.91 -4.74
C LYS A 258 -1.71 15.31 -5.67
N VAL A 259 -1.54 15.87 -6.87
CA VAL A 259 -0.50 15.47 -7.83
C VAL A 259 0.88 15.71 -7.22
N ALA A 260 1.17 16.91 -6.70
CA ALA A 260 2.47 17.21 -6.08
C ALA A 260 2.78 16.26 -4.90
N LYS A 261 1.78 15.93 -4.08
CA LYS A 261 1.94 14.96 -2.99
C LYS A 261 2.27 13.55 -3.53
N ARG A 262 1.61 13.12 -4.61
CA ARG A 262 1.87 11.81 -5.24
C ARG A 262 3.25 11.77 -5.90
N VAL A 263 3.64 12.82 -6.62
CA VAL A 263 4.98 12.96 -7.20
C VAL A 263 6.03 12.82 -6.10
N LYS A 264 5.92 13.61 -5.02
CA LYS A 264 6.84 13.51 -3.88
C LYS A 264 6.89 12.11 -3.26
N TYR A 265 5.75 11.43 -3.15
CA TYR A 265 5.72 10.04 -2.68
C TYR A 265 6.52 9.10 -3.61
N LEU A 266 6.30 9.20 -4.92
CA LEU A 266 6.98 8.37 -5.91
C LEU A 266 8.48 8.64 -5.95
N GLU A 267 8.91 9.90 -5.80
CA GLU A 267 10.33 10.24 -5.72
C GLU A 267 11.02 9.58 -4.52
N LEU A 268 10.39 9.64 -3.35
CA LEU A 268 10.93 9.00 -2.14
C LEU A 268 10.91 7.47 -2.27
N ASP A 269 9.84 6.88 -2.82
CA ASP A 269 9.76 5.43 -3.03
C ASP A 269 10.79 4.96 -4.08
N ASP A 270 11.00 5.70 -5.18
CA ASP A 270 12.02 5.40 -6.20
C ASP A 270 13.43 5.41 -5.58
N MET A 271 13.74 6.38 -4.71
CA MET A 271 15.02 6.43 -3.98
C MET A 271 15.20 5.20 -3.09
N LEU A 272 14.18 4.84 -2.32
CA LEU A 272 14.21 3.70 -1.41
C LEU A 272 14.26 2.37 -2.16
N ILE A 273 13.67 2.27 -3.36
CA ILE A 273 13.83 1.10 -4.22
C ILE A 273 15.28 0.97 -4.68
N LYS A 274 15.89 2.06 -5.14
CA LYS A 274 17.29 2.04 -5.61
C LYS A 274 18.26 1.68 -4.48
N SER A 275 18.10 2.26 -3.30
CA SER A 275 18.99 1.97 -2.16
C SER A 275 18.71 0.61 -1.50
N GLY A 276 17.47 0.10 -1.57
CA GLY A 276 17.05 -1.15 -0.93
C GLY A 276 17.32 -2.43 -1.73
N GLY A 277 18.21 -2.41 -2.72
CA GLY A 277 18.55 -3.59 -3.54
C GLY A 277 17.71 -3.77 -4.81
N GLY A 278 16.92 -2.76 -5.18
CA GLY A 278 16.20 -2.70 -6.45
C GLY A 278 14.99 -3.61 -6.55
N VAL A 279 14.52 -3.82 -7.78
CA VAL A 279 13.26 -4.51 -8.06
C VAL A 279 13.35 -6.04 -7.88
N LYS A 280 14.55 -6.63 -7.91
CA LYS A 280 14.74 -8.10 -7.94
C LYS A 280 14.16 -8.80 -6.70
N GLN A 281 14.31 -8.19 -5.52
CA GLN A 281 13.90 -8.78 -4.24
C GLN A 281 12.44 -8.44 -3.86
N MET A 282 11.73 -7.71 -4.71
CA MET A 282 10.36 -7.29 -4.44
C MET A 282 9.39 -8.48 -4.60
N TYR A 283 8.51 -8.70 -3.63
CA TYR A 283 7.44 -9.69 -3.72
C TYR A 283 6.46 -9.33 -4.82
N GLU A 284 5.73 -10.32 -5.35
CA GLU A 284 4.82 -10.10 -6.48
C GLU A 284 3.78 -9.01 -6.20
N GLU A 285 3.10 -9.08 -5.05
CA GLU A 285 2.07 -8.10 -4.72
C GLU A 285 2.65 -6.69 -4.47
N GLU A 286 3.85 -6.61 -3.88
CA GLU A 286 4.59 -5.34 -3.73
C GLU A 286 4.94 -4.73 -5.09
N LEU A 287 5.34 -5.56 -6.04
CA LEU A 287 5.64 -5.17 -7.40
C LEU A 287 4.40 -4.68 -8.14
N ARG A 288 3.28 -5.43 -8.05
CA ARG A 288 1.99 -5.02 -8.63
C ARG A 288 1.54 -3.67 -8.08
N MET A 289 1.60 -3.46 -6.77
CA MET A 289 1.27 -2.17 -6.17
C MET A 289 2.20 -1.05 -6.64
N ALA A 290 3.52 -1.26 -6.62
CA ALA A 290 4.49 -0.27 -7.06
C ALA A 290 4.28 0.14 -8.53
N CYS A 291 3.92 -0.81 -9.39
CA CYS A 291 3.53 -0.57 -10.77
C CYS A 291 2.23 0.26 -10.86
N VAL A 292 1.17 -0.13 -10.15
CA VAL A 292 -0.11 0.59 -10.13
C VAL A 292 0.06 2.04 -9.67
N GLU A 293 0.87 2.27 -8.62
CA GLU A 293 1.14 3.61 -8.08
C GLU A 293 1.81 4.56 -9.07
N ARG A 294 2.58 4.00 -10.02
CA ARG A 294 3.29 4.68 -11.11
C ARG A 294 2.49 4.75 -12.42
N GLY A 295 1.27 4.23 -12.43
CA GLY A 295 0.42 4.25 -13.62
C GLY A 295 0.75 3.16 -14.64
N ILE A 296 1.40 2.07 -14.22
CA ILE A 296 1.69 0.90 -15.05
C ILE A 296 0.52 -0.08 -14.97
N ASP A 297 0.10 -0.61 -16.11
CA ASP A 297 -0.96 -1.62 -16.19
C ASP A 297 -0.43 -2.98 -15.71
N VAL A 298 -1.16 -3.65 -14.83
CA VAL A 298 -0.80 -4.91 -14.17
C VAL A 298 -1.74 -6.07 -14.46
N MET A 299 -2.97 -5.80 -14.92
CA MET A 299 -3.94 -6.86 -15.21
C MET A 299 -3.44 -7.74 -16.37
N GLY A 300 -3.45 -9.06 -16.16
CA GLY A 300 -2.98 -10.03 -17.16
C GLY A 300 -1.49 -9.96 -17.50
N ARG A 301 -0.69 -9.23 -16.71
CA ARG A 301 0.77 -9.15 -16.90
C ARG A 301 1.49 -10.16 -15.99
N ASP A 302 2.48 -10.81 -16.58
CA ASP A 302 3.43 -11.67 -15.86
C ASP A 302 4.37 -10.85 -14.96
N VAL A 303 4.83 -11.46 -13.87
CA VAL A 303 5.71 -10.85 -12.88
C VAL A 303 7.01 -10.35 -13.52
N HIS A 304 7.60 -11.11 -14.45
CA HIS A 304 8.80 -10.72 -15.16
C HIS A 304 8.60 -9.40 -15.93
N MET A 305 7.50 -9.30 -16.68
CA MET A 305 7.14 -8.08 -17.42
C MET A 305 6.97 -6.89 -16.47
N LEU A 306 6.32 -7.08 -15.32
CA LEU A 306 6.18 -6.02 -14.32
C LEU A 306 7.53 -5.54 -13.79
N ARG A 307 8.48 -6.46 -13.53
CA ARG A 307 9.84 -6.09 -13.12
C ARG A 307 10.54 -5.28 -14.21
N MET A 308 10.36 -5.65 -15.48
CA MET A 308 10.96 -4.92 -16.60
C MET A 308 10.40 -3.51 -16.71
N HIS A 309 9.07 -3.35 -16.61
CA HIS A 309 8.41 -2.05 -16.62
C HIS A 309 8.83 -1.17 -15.43
N LEU A 310 8.90 -1.73 -14.22
CA LEU A 310 9.32 -0.95 -13.05
C LEU A 310 10.80 -0.54 -13.16
N ASN A 311 11.68 -1.41 -13.66
CA ASN A 311 13.07 -1.05 -13.93
C ASN A 311 13.18 0.03 -15.02
N ALA A 312 12.36 -0.06 -16.07
CA ALA A 312 12.29 0.96 -17.13
C ALA A 312 11.85 2.32 -16.57
N TRP A 313 10.88 2.35 -15.66
CA TRP A 313 10.51 3.56 -14.91
C TRP A 313 11.71 4.13 -14.16
N LEU A 314 12.37 3.33 -13.32
CA LEU A 314 13.47 3.78 -12.46
C LEU A 314 14.68 4.32 -13.24
N ARG A 315 14.98 3.73 -14.42
CA ARG A 315 16.00 4.25 -15.35
C ARG A 315 15.54 5.53 -16.04
N SER A 316 14.27 5.60 -16.45
CA SER A 316 13.70 6.79 -17.09
C SER A 316 13.68 8.00 -16.16
N ARG A 317 13.57 7.78 -14.85
CA ARG A 317 13.64 8.84 -13.82
C ARG A 317 14.96 9.59 -13.78
N GLU A 318 16.04 9.04 -14.33
CA GLU A 318 17.33 9.73 -14.45
C GLU A 318 17.34 10.76 -15.58
N LYS A 319 16.45 10.60 -16.56
CA LYS A 319 16.35 11.45 -17.76
C LYS A 319 15.14 12.38 -17.76
N ALA A 320 14.08 12.02 -17.03
CA ALA A 320 12.82 12.76 -17.01
C ALA A 320 12.18 12.82 -15.62
N GLY A 321 11.45 13.91 -15.36
CA GLY A 321 10.63 14.13 -14.16
C GLY A 321 9.52 13.09 -13.99
N VAL A 322 9.01 12.89 -12.77
CA VAL A 322 7.88 11.96 -12.51
C VAL A 322 6.67 12.39 -13.33
N GLU A 323 6.40 13.69 -13.36
CA GLU A 323 5.30 14.30 -14.09
C GLU A 323 5.32 13.94 -15.57
N THR A 324 6.49 14.01 -16.22
CA THR A 324 6.66 13.64 -17.62
C THR A 324 6.37 12.15 -17.84
N LEU A 325 6.86 11.28 -16.95
CA LEU A 325 6.59 9.84 -17.05
C LEU A 325 5.13 9.50 -16.82
N LEU A 326 4.43 10.22 -15.94
CA LEU A 326 3.00 10.04 -15.68
C LEU A 326 2.10 10.55 -16.81
N LEU A 327 2.62 11.43 -17.68
CA LEU A 327 1.92 11.95 -18.86
C LEU A 327 2.23 11.14 -20.14
N THR A 328 3.07 10.12 -20.04
CA THR A 328 3.51 9.31 -21.18
C THR A 328 3.31 7.82 -20.91
N ARG A 329 3.15 7.03 -21.97
CA ARG A 329 3.07 5.57 -21.85
C ARG A 329 4.47 4.96 -21.71
N PRO A 330 4.59 3.74 -21.15
CA PRO A 330 5.88 3.06 -21.03
C PRO A 330 6.69 2.96 -22.34
N ALA A 331 6.02 2.86 -23.49
CA ALA A 331 6.66 2.84 -24.81
C ALA A 331 7.29 4.18 -25.22
N ALA A 332 6.85 5.29 -24.63
CA ALA A 332 7.36 6.64 -24.90
C ALA A 332 8.34 7.13 -23.82
N TRP A 333 8.72 6.27 -22.88
CA TRP A 333 9.68 6.65 -21.84
C TRP A 333 11.12 6.68 -22.38
N PRO A 334 11.99 7.54 -21.82
CA PRO A 334 13.41 7.63 -22.22
C PRO A 334 14.21 6.33 -22.11
N SER A 335 13.78 5.41 -21.24
CA SER A 335 14.33 4.05 -21.16
C SER A 335 13.18 3.07 -21.31
N MET A 336 13.09 2.42 -22.47
CA MET A 336 12.05 1.45 -22.75
C MET A 336 12.23 0.16 -21.93
N PRO A 337 11.12 -0.54 -21.61
CA PRO A 337 11.21 -1.94 -21.18
C PRO A 337 11.78 -2.76 -22.35
N LYS A 338 12.99 -3.30 -22.19
CA LYS A 338 13.62 -4.15 -23.19
C LYS A 338 12.91 -5.49 -23.19
N MET A 339 11.93 -5.73 -24.06
CA MET A 339 11.39 -7.07 -24.28
C MET A 339 12.54 -7.98 -24.72
N LEU A 340 12.88 -8.98 -23.90
CA LEU A 340 13.80 -10.05 -24.28
C LEU A 340 13.08 -11.06 -25.14
#